data_AF-A0A8S3XPA3-F1
#
_entry.id   AF-A0A8S3XPA3-F1
#
_cell.length_a   1.000
_cell.length_b   1.000
_cell.length_c   1.000
_cell.angle_alpha   90.00
_cell.angle_beta   90.00
_cell.angle_gamma   90.00
#
_symmetry.space_group_name_H-M   'P 1'
#
loop_
_entity.id
_entity.type
_entity.pdbx_description
1 polymer ?
#
loop_
_entity_poly.entity_id
_entity_poly.type
_entity_poly.pdbx_seq_one_letter_code
_entity_poly.pdbx_strand_id
1 'polypeptide(L)'
;MVVGLRSNIFGDAEIERLRREAVPSSDGNATAGNAALLIAQQTANVDAAVNIPFVVDSDDDGIVPHELEKMRSILEESMLETRSMPLENRPRLPRIPLSKRNRAVVRALNPMLVTYLEASRHLCETDSILFGAAPAVCRIIGAKLPMAGRATQQGSAIPAWRKRIEDCIAKARALIGRLTSFRSGNNRPRVMRTVRMAFVGTNISLSQPDITQKLTERIDDLKQKIASWEKRIRRCRERSRRFNQNRLFQSDQKRLYKSLERPEVCGAGPGPDQADTVAFWRGLWSEPVNHREGPWMEVVASKSASVMPMDPVTITPEDVAEAVRRAPNRKSPGLDGLHHYWLKG
;
A
#
# COMPACT_ATOMS: atom_id res chain seq x y z
N MET A 1 39.93 -16.82 -17.94
CA MET A 1 40.31 -15.47 -17.47
C MET A 1 39.32 -14.48 -18.08
N VAL A 2 38.29 -14.09 -17.32
CA VAL A 2 37.33 -13.04 -17.74
C VAL A 2 37.14 -12.15 -16.52
N VAL A 3 37.72 -10.96 -16.58
CA VAL A 3 37.62 -9.93 -15.54
C VAL A 3 36.29 -9.23 -15.73
N GLY A 4 35.40 -9.35 -14.74
CA GLY A 4 34.11 -8.69 -14.73
C GLY A 4 34.25 -7.17 -14.61
N LEU A 5 33.96 -6.46 -15.70
CA LEU A 5 33.76 -5.01 -15.72
C LEU A 5 32.55 -4.64 -14.86
N ARG A 6 32.80 -4.15 -13.64
CA ARG A 6 31.80 -3.42 -12.86
C ARG A 6 31.57 -2.07 -13.55
N SER A 7 30.40 -1.89 -14.14
CA SER A 7 29.97 -0.60 -14.67
C SER A 7 29.75 0.38 -13.50
N ASN A 8 30.74 1.23 -13.22
CA ASN A 8 30.55 2.43 -12.40
C ASN A 8 29.69 3.42 -13.21
N ILE A 9 28.38 3.39 -12.97
CA ILE A 9 27.40 4.24 -13.68
C ILE A 9 27.44 5.69 -13.18
N PHE A 10 28.10 5.96 -12.05
CA PHE A 10 28.26 7.31 -11.50
C PHE A 10 29.70 7.54 -11.09
N GLY A 11 30.26 8.70 -11.43
CA GLY A 11 31.58 9.12 -10.96
C GLY A 11 31.52 9.56 -9.50
N ASP A 12 32.64 9.45 -8.77
CA ASP A 12 32.72 9.82 -7.34
C ASP A 12 32.27 11.27 -7.08
N ALA A 13 32.53 12.18 -8.01
CA ALA A 13 32.07 13.57 -7.95
C ALA A 13 30.53 13.72 -8.03
N GLU A 14 29.87 12.82 -8.75
CA GLU A 14 28.41 12.82 -8.92
C GLU A 14 27.71 12.24 -7.69
N ILE A 15 28.33 11.22 -7.07
CA ILE A 15 27.89 10.66 -5.78
C ILE A 15 27.99 11.72 -4.68
N GLU A 16 29.08 12.51 -4.66
CA GLU A 16 29.28 13.53 -3.64
C GLU A 16 28.35 14.75 -3.81
N ARG A 17 27.92 15.01 -5.05
CA ARG A 17 26.86 16.00 -5.33
C ARG A 17 25.51 15.53 -4.82
N LEU A 18 25.15 14.27 -5.06
CA LEU A 18 23.90 13.68 -4.56
C LEU A 18 23.84 13.60 -3.03
N ARG A 19 24.98 13.35 -2.37
CA ARG A 19 25.09 13.40 -0.90
C ARG A 19 24.82 14.80 -0.34
N ARG A 20 25.34 15.85 -0.99
CA ARG A 20 25.06 17.23 -0.61
C ARG A 20 23.60 17.64 -0.84
N GLU A 21 22.96 17.12 -1.88
CA GLU A 21 21.56 17.42 -2.20
C GLU A 21 20.56 16.64 -1.31
N ALA A 22 20.99 15.52 -0.71
CA ALA A 22 20.17 14.69 0.18
C ALA A 22 20.16 15.16 1.65
N VAL A 23 21.02 16.11 2.04
CA VAL A 23 20.97 16.74 3.36
C VAL A 23 19.94 17.87 3.31
N PRO A 24 18.81 17.78 4.03
CA PRO A 24 17.84 18.87 4.06
C PRO A 24 18.50 20.10 4.71
N SER A 25 18.40 21.24 4.02
CA SER A 25 18.84 22.54 4.52
C SER A 25 18.23 22.81 5.90
N SER A 26 19.08 23.08 6.89
CA SER A 26 18.73 23.34 8.30
C SER A 26 18.00 24.69 8.51
N ASP A 27 17.48 25.31 7.45
CA ASP A 27 16.75 26.58 7.52
C ASP A 27 15.25 26.30 7.41
N GLY A 28 14.66 25.85 8.52
CA GLY A 28 13.23 25.57 8.58
C GLY A 28 12.66 25.18 9.96
N ASN A 29 13.43 25.29 11.04
CA ASN A 29 12.99 24.88 12.38
C ASN A 29 11.96 25.81 13.06
N ALA A 30 11.47 26.86 12.38
CA ALA A 30 10.46 27.75 12.94
C ALA A 30 9.00 27.31 12.66
N THR A 31 8.76 26.41 11.71
CA THR A 31 7.38 26.11 11.26
C THR A 31 6.80 24.82 11.86
N ALA A 32 7.66 23.90 12.33
CA ALA A 32 7.22 22.63 12.94
C ALA A 32 6.68 22.80 14.38
N GLY A 33 7.21 23.76 15.13
CA GLY A 33 6.73 24.08 16.49
C GLY A 33 5.29 24.61 16.49
N ASN A 34 4.94 25.44 15.50
CA ASN A 34 3.59 25.99 15.38
C ASN A 34 2.57 24.94 14.90
N ALA A 35 2.97 23.98 14.07
CA ALA A 35 2.09 22.88 13.65
C ALA A 35 1.78 21.91 14.81
N ALA A 36 2.76 21.63 15.67
CA ALA A 36 2.54 20.82 16.87
C ALA A 36 1.65 21.53 17.91
N LEU A 37 1.80 22.85 18.07
CA LEU A 37 0.95 23.67 18.95
C LEU A 37 -0.49 23.82 18.41
N LEU A 38 -0.67 23.93 17.10
CA LEU A 38 -2.01 23.94 16.45
C LEU A 38 -2.71 22.59 16.55
N ILE A 39 -1.97 21.47 16.44
CA ILE A 39 -2.55 20.12 16.61
C ILE A 39 -2.89 19.88 18.09
N ALA A 40 -2.05 20.32 19.04
CA ALA A 40 -2.32 20.21 20.48
C ALA A 40 -3.51 21.08 20.94
N GLN A 41 -3.66 22.29 20.38
CA GLN A 41 -4.82 23.15 20.63
C GLN A 41 -6.10 22.62 19.94
N GLN A 42 -5.98 21.94 18.79
CA GLN A 42 -7.10 21.24 18.17
C GLN A 42 -7.52 19.99 18.94
N THR A 43 -6.60 19.22 19.52
CA THR A 43 -6.95 18.05 20.35
C THR A 43 -7.55 18.45 21.70
N ALA A 44 -7.10 19.56 22.32
CA ALA A 44 -7.71 20.08 23.54
C ALA A 44 -9.13 20.64 23.31
N ASN A 45 -9.41 21.19 22.11
CA ASN A 45 -10.76 21.63 21.73
C ASN A 45 -11.72 20.49 21.37
N VAL A 46 -11.23 19.27 21.09
CA VAL A 46 -12.09 18.12 20.81
C VAL A 46 -12.63 17.51 22.11
N ASP A 47 -11.85 17.54 23.20
CA ASP A 47 -12.29 17.05 24.52
C ASP A 47 -13.20 18.04 25.27
N ALA A 48 -13.17 19.33 24.92
CA ALA A 48 -14.11 20.34 25.44
C ALA A 48 -15.40 20.49 24.61
N ALA A 49 -15.50 19.86 23.44
CA ALA A 49 -16.65 19.96 22.54
C ALA A 49 -17.70 18.83 22.72
N VAL A 50 -17.50 17.92 23.69
CA VAL A 50 -18.53 16.95 24.12
C VAL A 50 -19.41 17.56 25.20
N ASN A 51 -19.99 18.72 24.90
CA ASN A 51 -21.22 19.15 25.56
C ASN A 51 -22.05 19.91 24.52
N ILE A 52 -22.47 19.17 23.49
CA ILE A 52 -23.50 19.66 22.57
C ILE A 52 -24.79 19.69 23.40
N PRO A 53 -25.41 20.86 23.63
CA PRO A 53 -26.70 20.91 24.28
C PRO A 53 -27.67 20.05 23.47
N PHE A 54 -28.36 19.16 24.16
CA PHE A 54 -29.50 18.44 23.65
C PHE A 54 -30.58 19.47 23.24
N VAL A 55 -30.50 19.94 22.00
CA VAL A 55 -31.55 20.75 21.39
C VAL A 55 -32.67 19.77 21.04
N VAL A 56 -33.70 19.79 21.88
CA VAL A 56 -35.01 19.21 21.59
C VAL A 56 -35.60 20.03 20.45
N ASP A 57 -35.35 19.61 19.22
CA ASP A 57 -36.14 20.05 18.07
C ASP A 57 -37.35 19.12 18.02
N SER A 58 -38.40 19.54 18.73
CA SER A 58 -39.73 18.92 18.73
C SER A 58 -40.41 19.21 17.40
N ASP A 59 -40.10 18.42 16.39
CA ASP A 59 -41.01 18.20 15.25
C ASP A 59 -41.35 16.72 15.23
N ASP A 60 -42.54 16.44 15.74
CA ASP A 60 -43.23 15.16 15.85
C ASP A 60 -43.60 14.63 14.45
N ASP A 61 -42.67 13.91 13.81
CA ASP A 61 -43.03 12.88 12.82
C ASP A 61 -43.33 11.60 13.61
N GLY A 62 -44.54 11.55 14.18
CA GLY A 62 -45.03 10.43 14.96
C GLY A 62 -44.97 9.12 14.16
N ILE A 63 -44.03 8.25 14.51
CA ILE A 63 -44.01 6.87 14.01
C ILE A 63 -45.24 6.19 14.58
N VAL A 64 -46.15 5.78 13.70
CA VAL A 64 -47.43 5.17 14.09
C VAL A 64 -47.14 3.84 14.81
N PRO A 65 -47.88 3.46 15.87
CA PRO A 65 -47.64 2.21 16.62
C PRO A 65 -47.57 0.95 15.75
N HIS A 66 -48.31 0.91 14.62
CA HIS A 66 -48.27 -0.18 13.66
C HIS A 66 -46.93 -0.27 12.89
N GLU A 67 -46.27 0.86 12.65
CA GLU A 67 -44.94 0.90 12.04
C GLU A 67 -43.86 0.44 13.01
N LEU A 68 -44.01 0.73 14.31
CA LEU A 68 -43.10 0.23 15.35
C LEU A 68 -43.15 -1.30 15.47
N GLU A 69 -44.34 -1.90 15.44
CA GLU A 69 -44.48 -3.36 15.49
C GLU A 69 -43.89 -4.03 14.25
N LYS A 70 -44.11 -3.44 13.07
CA LYS A 70 -43.47 -3.92 11.83
C LYS A 70 -41.95 -3.82 11.89
N MET A 71 -41.41 -2.74 12.46
CA MET A 71 -39.96 -2.57 12.67
C MET A 71 -39.41 -3.61 13.64
N ARG A 72 -40.17 -3.94 14.70
CA ARG A 72 -39.84 -5.00 15.65
C ARG A 72 -39.79 -6.38 14.99
N SER A 73 -40.78 -6.74 14.18
CA SER A 73 -40.77 -8.02 13.46
C SER A 73 -39.55 -8.14 12.53
N ILE A 74 -39.21 -7.07 11.80
CA ILE A 74 -38.03 -7.05 10.91
C ILE A 74 -36.73 -7.18 11.70
N LEU A 75 -36.67 -6.60 12.90
CA LEU A 75 -35.53 -6.71 13.79
C LEU A 75 -35.35 -8.15 14.29
N GLU A 76 -36.42 -8.78 14.77
CA GLU A 76 -36.40 -10.17 15.26
C GLU A 76 -36.02 -11.16 14.15
N GLU A 77 -36.56 -10.99 12.95
CA GLU A 77 -36.19 -11.77 11.76
C GLU A 77 -34.70 -11.61 11.44
N SER A 78 -34.19 -10.37 11.44
CA SER A 78 -32.77 -10.09 11.16
C SER A 78 -31.82 -10.66 12.22
N MET A 79 -32.24 -10.68 13.49
CA MET A 79 -31.50 -11.26 14.59
C MET A 79 -31.43 -12.79 14.50
N LEU A 80 -32.54 -13.44 14.16
CA LEU A 80 -32.61 -14.89 13.95
C LEU A 80 -31.73 -15.32 12.77
N GLU A 81 -31.83 -14.63 11.63
CA GLU A 81 -30.98 -14.88 10.47
C GLU A 81 -29.49 -14.74 10.80
N THR A 82 -29.12 -13.72 11.58
CA THR A 82 -27.73 -13.49 11.99
C THR A 82 -27.22 -14.60 12.90
N ARG A 83 -28.07 -15.11 13.80
CA ARG A 83 -27.73 -16.21 14.72
C ARG A 83 -27.47 -17.52 13.96
N SER A 84 -28.19 -17.76 12.88
CA SER A 84 -28.02 -18.94 12.04
C SER A 84 -26.88 -18.83 11.02
N MET A 85 -26.29 -17.65 10.83
CA MET A 85 -25.20 -17.42 9.87
C MET A 85 -23.80 -17.41 10.54
N PRO A 86 -22.83 -18.19 10.03
CA PRO A 86 -21.44 -18.06 10.47
C PRO A 86 -20.85 -16.70 10.05
N LEU A 87 -19.86 -16.22 10.80
CA LEU A 87 -19.25 -14.89 10.63
C LEU A 87 -18.79 -14.60 9.19
N GLU A 88 -18.27 -15.62 8.50
CA GLU A 88 -17.77 -15.52 7.13
C GLU A 88 -18.86 -15.22 6.10
N ASN A 89 -20.11 -15.64 6.40
CA ASN A 89 -21.26 -15.51 5.52
C ASN A 89 -22.13 -14.30 5.85
N ARG A 90 -21.71 -13.44 6.80
CA ARG A 90 -22.47 -12.23 7.13
C ARG A 90 -22.35 -11.18 6.01
N PRO A 91 -23.47 -10.56 5.57
CA PRO A 91 -23.45 -9.57 4.51
C PRO A 91 -22.70 -8.30 4.93
N ARG A 92 -22.05 -7.64 3.98
CA ARG A 92 -21.40 -6.34 4.27
C ARG A 92 -22.46 -5.25 4.39
N LEU A 93 -22.37 -4.43 5.42
CA LEU A 93 -23.29 -3.34 5.65
C LEU A 93 -22.96 -2.15 4.72
N PRO A 94 -23.93 -1.65 3.92
CA PRO A 94 -23.73 -0.44 3.13
C PRO A 94 -23.66 0.79 4.04
N ARG A 95 -22.97 1.84 3.58
CA ARG A 95 -22.99 3.15 4.26
C ARG A 95 -24.36 3.80 4.04
N ILE A 96 -25.08 4.04 5.12
CA ILE A 96 -26.39 4.70 5.12
C ILE A 96 -26.17 6.22 5.22
N PRO A 97 -26.78 7.05 4.35
CA PRO A 97 -26.68 8.51 4.46
C PRO A 97 -27.43 9.01 5.69
N LEU A 98 -26.92 10.08 6.32
CA LEU A 98 -27.49 10.71 7.52
C LEU A 98 -28.71 11.60 7.19
N SER A 99 -29.78 11.02 6.64
CA SER A 99 -31.04 11.73 6.40
C SER A 99 -31.89 11.83 7.68
N LYS A 100 -32.85 12.78 7.74
CA LYS A 100 -33.81 12.90 8.86
C LYS A 100 -34.56 11.58 9.10
N ARG A 101 -35.10 10.98 8.02
CA ARG A 101 -35.80 9.69 8.03
C ARG A 101 -34.92 8.54 8.56
N ASN A 102 -33.69 8.43 8.08
CA ASN A 102 -32.78 7.34 8.50
C ASN A 102 -32.43 7.48 9.99
N ARG A 103 -32.25 8.72 10.48
CA ARG A 103 -32.04 8.98 11.91
C ARG A 103 -33.27 8.63 12.76
N ALA A 104 -34.48 8.94 12.28
CA ALA A 104 -35.71 8.57 12.98
C ALA A 104 -35.85 7.04 13.14
N VAL A 105 -35.57 6.27 12.07
CA VAL A 105 -35.57 4.80 12.10
C VAL A 105 -34.57 4.25 13.12
N VAL A 106 -33.33 4.78 13.12
CA VAL A 106 -32.30 4.37 14.10
C VAL A 106 -32.71 4.74 15.53
N ARG A 107 -33.25 5.94 15.75
CA ARG A 107 -33.74 6.37 17.07
C ARG A 107 -34.89 5.51 17.58
N ALA A 108 -35.78 5.05 16.70
CA ALA A 108 -36.90 4.20 17.09
C ALA A 108 -36.48 2.76 17.44
N LEU A 109 -35.47 2.22 16.76
CA LEU A 109 -34.95 0.87 17.04
C LEU A 109 -34.04 0.82 18.28
N ASN A 110 -33.33 1.90 18.59
CA ASN A 110 -32.34 1.90 19.66
C ASN A 110 -32.93 1.53 21.05
N PRO A 111 -34.11 2.04 21.48
CA PRO A 111 -34.77 1.60 22.69
C PRO A 111 -35.18 0.13 22.68
N MET A 112 -35.63 -0.39 21.52
CA MET A 112 -36.01 -1.81 21.39
C MET A 112 -34.79 -2.72 21.64
N LEU A 113 -33.62 -2.34 21.12
CA LEU A 113 -32.38 -3.08 21.31
C LEU A 113 -31.97 -3.19 22.77
N VAL A 114 -32.20 -2.14 23.57
CA VAL A 114 -31.88 -2.16 25.01
C VAL A 114 -32.61 -3.31 25.70
N THR A 115 -33.89 -3.52 25.39
CA THR A 115 -34.68 -4.63 25.96
C THR A 115 -34.13 -6.00 25.57
N TYR A 116 -33.66 -6.19 24.34
CA TYR A 116 -33.05 -7.46 23.91
C TYR A 116 -31.64 -7.67 24.49
N LEU A 117 -30.88 -6.59 24.69
CA LEU A 117 -29.54 -6.64 25.28
C LEU A 117 -29.59 -6.95 26.78
N GLU A 118 -30.57 -6.43 27.51
CA GLU A 118 -30.78 -6.76 28.93
C GLU A 118 -31.19 -8.23 29.13
N ALA A 119 -31.85 -8.82 28.13
CA ALA A 119 -32.24 -10.23 28.13
C ALA A 119 -31.11 -11.18 27.70
N SER A 120 -30.00 -10.68 27.15
CA SER A 120 -28.94 -11.53 26.60
C SER A 120 -28.05 -12.10 27.72
N ARG A 121 -27.71 -13.40 27.63
CA ARG A 121 -26.88 -14.09 28.63
C ARG A 121 -25.49 -14.44 28.12
N HIS A 122 -25.31 -14.46 26.80
CA HIS A 122 -24.09 -14.91 26.16
C HIS A 122 -23.57 -13.90 25.14
N LEU A 123 -22.24 -13.82 25.00
CA LEU A 123 -21.57 -12.91 24.06
C LEU A 123 -22.04 -13.12 22.60
N CYS A 124 -22.27 -14.37 22.19
CA CYS A 124 -22.76 -14.70 20.85
C CYS A 124 -24.17 -14.15 20.58
N GLU A 125 -25.02 -14.08 21.61
CA GLU A 125 -26.35 -13.51 21.50
C GLU A 125 -26.27 -11.99 21.40
N THR A 126 -25.41 -11.36 22.21
CA THR A 126 -25.12 -9.92 22.13
C THR A 126 -24.57 -9.53 20.76
N ASP A 127 -23.65 -10.31 20.19
CA ASP A 127 -23.12 -10.09 18.84
C ASP A 127 -24.22 -10.24 17.76
N SER A 128 -25.11 -11.23 17.91
CA SER A 128 -26.23 -11.42 16.99
C SER A 128 -27.25 -10.29 17.06
N ILE A 129 -27.51 -9.75 18.26
CA ILE A 129 -28.38 -8.58 18.50
C ILE A 129 -27.77 -7.33 17.86
N LEU A 130 -26.51 -7.04 18.18
CA LEU A 130 -25.80 -5.84 17.70
C LEU A 130 -25.62 -5.86 16.19
N PHE A 131 -25.20 -7.00 15.63
CA PHE A 131 -25.07 -7.14 14.18
C PHE A 131 -26.44 -7.14 13.52
N GLY A 132 -27.41 -7.91 14.00
CA GLY A 132 -28.74 -8.06 13.42
C GLY A 132 -29.55 -6.76 13.35
N ALA A 133 -29.28 -5.81 14.24
CA ALA A 133 -29.84 -4.46 14.18
C ALA A 133 -29.52 -3.72 12.88
N ALA A 134 -28.29 -3.87 12.35
CA ALA A 134 -27.86 -3.10 11.19
C ALA A 134 -28.50 -3.57 9.86
N PRO A 135 -28.63 -4.88 9.55
CA PRO A 135 -29.45 -5.38 8.46
C PRO A 135 -30.92 -4.99 8.59
N ALA A 136 -31.49 -4.99 9.81
CA ALA A 136 -32.86 -4.56 10.04
C ALA A 136 -33.08 -3.10 9.62
N VAL A 137 -32.19 -2.19 10.05
CA VAL A 137 -32.19 -0.79 9.62
C VAL A 137 -32.04 -0.67 8.09
N CYS A 138 -31.16 -1.47 7.49
CA CYS A 138 -30.99 -1.48 6.03
C CYS A 138 -32.26 -1.90 5.30
N ARG A 139 -32.97 -2.93 5.79
CA ARG A 139 -34.24 -3.42 5.22
C ARG A 139 -35.33 -2.36 5.34
N ILE A 140 -35.47 -1.72 6.49
CA ILE A 140 -36.48 -0.68 6.74
C ILE A 140 -36.25 0.56 5.85
N ILE A 141 -34.99 0.91 5.61
CA ILE A 141 -34.61 2.03 4.72
C ILE A 141 -34.69 1.63 3.23
N GLY A 142 -34.77 0.33 2.91
CA GLY A 142 -34.74 -0.17 1.54
C GLY A 142 -33.33 -0.21 0.92
N ALA A 143 -32.29 -0.19 1.74
CA ALA A 143 -30.91 -0.32 1.29
C ALA A 143 -30.60 -1.78 0.93
N LYS A 144 -30.12 -2.00 -0.31
CA LYS A 144 -29.73 -3.34 -0.78
C LYS A 144 -28.49 -3.83 -0.02
N LEU A 145 -28.65 -4.88 0.79
CA LEU A 145 -27.53 -5.61 1.38
C LEU A 145 -26.81 -6.41 0.28
N PRO A 146 -25.51 -6.18 0.03
CA PRO A 146 -24.74 -7.04 -0.85
C PRO A 146 -24.71 -8.46 -0.27
N MET A 147 -25.14 -9.44 -1.06
CA MET A 147 -25.05 -10.86 -0.70
C MET A 147 -23.61 -11.20 -0.31
N ALA A 148 -23.46 -12.04 0.73
CA ALA A 148 -22.16 -12.58 1.12
C ALA A 148 -21.45 -13.19 -0.11
N GLY A 149 -20.20 -12.82 -0.34
CA GLY A 149 -19.42 -13.22 -1.52
C GLY A 149 -19.55 -12.32 -2.76
N ARG A 150 -20.61 -11.53 -2.91
CA ARG A 150 -20.70 -10.46 -3.94
C ARG A 150 -20.27 -9.13 -3.35
N ALA A 151 -19.03 -9.05 -2.88
CA ALA A 151 -18.36 -7.78 -3.01
C ALA A 151 -18.29 -7.52 -4.52
N THR A 152 -19.12 -6.63 -5.05
CA THR A 152 -18.68 -5.81 -6.17
C THR A 152 -17.45 -5.10 -5.65
N GLN A 153 -16.30 -5.79 -5.72
CA GLN A 153 -15.04 -5.11 -5.85
C GLN A 153 -15.32 -4.14 -6.98
N GLN A 154 -15.40 -2.85 -6.68
CA GLN A 154 -15.27 -1.85 -7.72
C GLN A 154 -13.84 -2.07 -8.23
N GLY A 155 -13.69 -3.06 -9.13
CA GLY A 155 -12.42 -3.49 -9.65
C GLY A 155 -11.79 -2.24 -10.18
N SER A 156 -10.63 -1.85 -9.62
CA SER A 156 -10.03 -0.53 -9.74
C SER A 156 -10.26 0.03 -11.14
N ALA A 157 -11.32 0.82 -11.31
CA ALA A 157 -11.81 1.14 -12.63
C ALA A 157 -10.69 1.95 -13.28
N ILE A 158 -10.19 1.45 -14.43
CA ILE A 158 -9.08 2.11 -15.13
C ILE A 158 -9.47 3.58 -15.28
N PRO A 159 -8.67 4.52 -14.74
CA PRO A 159 -9.04 5.92 -14.74
C PRO A 159 -9.30 6.42 -16.16
N ALA A 160 -10.27 7.33 -16.31
CA ALA A 160 -10.68 7.83 -17.63
C ALA A 160 -9.50 8.41 -18.45
N TRP A 161 -8.55 9.10 -17.79
CA TRP A 161 -7.35 9.64 -18.46
C TRP A 161 -6.48 8.53 -19.07
N ARG A 162 -6.38 7.36 -18.42
CA ARG A 162 -5.57 6.24 -18.89
C ARG A 162 -6.22 5.60 -20.11
N LYS A 163 -7.54 5.38 -20.06
CA LYS A 163 -8.32 4.89 -21.21
C LYS A 163 -8.14 5.78 -22.43
N ARG A 164 -8.24 7.11 -22.26
CA ARG A 164 -8.03 8.07 -23.36
C ARG A 164 -6.64 7.93 -24.01
N ILE A 165 -5.59 7.74 -23.22
CA ILE A 165 -4.23 7.57 -23.75
C ILE A 165 -4.10 6.21 -24.45
N GLU A 166 -4.66 5.13 -23.89
CA GLU A 166 -4.68 3.81 -24.51
C GLU A 166 -5.44 3.84 -25.86
N ASP A 167 -6.56 4.57 -25.93
CA ASP A 167 -7.30 4.80 -27.18
C ASP A 167 -6.48 5.59 -28.21
N CYS A 168 -5.74 6.62 -27.79
CA CYS A 168 -4.82 7.35 -28.66
C CYS A 168 -3.73 6.44 -29.23
N ILE A 169 -3.14 5.57 -28.39
CA ILE A 169 -2.15 4.58 -28.81
C ILE A 169 -2.77 3.60 -29.83
N ALA A 170 -3.97 3.08 -29.56
CA ALA A 170 -4.66 2.15 -30.45
C ALA A 170 -4.95 2.79 -31.82
N LYS A 171 -5.48 4.02 -31.84
CA LYS A 171 -5.73 4.78 -33.07
C LYS A 171 -4.45 5.03 -33.86
N ALA A 172 -3.35 5.38 -33.19
CA ALA A 172 -2.06 5.60 -33.83
C ALA A 172 -1.48 4.30 -34.42
N ARG A 173 -1.55 3.17 -33.71
CA ARG A 173 -1.14 1.85 -34.22
C ARG A 173 -1.94 1.44 -35.46
N ALA A 174 -3.26 1.64 -35.43
CA ALA A 174 -4.13 1.37 -36.58
C ALA A 174 -3.79 2.27 -37.78
N LEU A 175 -3.42 3.54 -37.55
CA LEU A 175 -2.97 4.44 -38.60
C LEU A 175 -1.62 4.00 -39.18
N ILE A 176 -0.64 3.64 -38.35
CA ILE A 176 0.64 3.06 -38.80
C ILE A 176 0.39 1.85 -39.69
N GLY A 177 -0.45 0.90 -39.28
CA GLY A 177 -0.77 -0.29 -40.08
C GLY A 177 -1.32 0.05 -41.48
N ARG A 178 -2.20 1.07 -41.56
CA ARG A 178 -2.75 1.56 -42.83
C ARG A 178 -1.71 2.28 -43.70
N LEU A 179 -0.85 3.11 -43.11
CA LEU A 179 0.23 3.79 -43.82
C LEU A 179 1.26 2.79 -44.36
N THR A 180 1.61 1.78 -43.57
CA THR A 180 2.49 0.68 -43.99
C THR A 180 1.86 -0.13 -45.12
N SER A 181 0.57 -0.44 -45.04
CA SER A 181 -0.16 -1.16 -46.11
C SER A 181 -0.19 -0.37 -47.41
N PHE A 182 -0.41 0.95 -47.35
CA PHE A 182 -0.33 1.84 -48.51
C PHE A 182 1.08 1.86 -49.11
N ARG A 183 2.11 1.95 -48.26
CA ARG A 183 3.53 1.88 -48.69
C ARG A 183 3.87 0.56 -49.39
N SER A 184 3.23 -0.54 -49.00
CA SER A 184 3.35 -1.86 -49.65
C SER A 184 2.55 -1.99 -50.95
N GLY A 185 1.92 -0.92 -51.47
CA GLY A 185 1.20 -0.90 -52.74
C GLY A 185 -0.31 -1.12 -52.65
N ASN A 186 -0.90 -1.15 -51.45
CA ASN A 186 -2.34 -1.33 -51.28
C ASN A 186 -3.11 0.00 -51.46
N ASN A 187 -3.70 0.17 -52.65
CA ASN A 187 -4.44 1.38 -53.03
C ASN A 187 -5.97 1.25 -52.90
N ARG A 188 -6.48 0.35 -52.04
CA ARG A 188 -7.93 0.25 -51.81
C ARG A 188 -8.52 1.60 -51.34
N PRO A 189 -9.73 1.99 -51.80
CA PRO A 189 -10.31 3.31 -51.50
C PRO A 189 -10.40 3.64 -50.00
N ARG A 190 -10.67 2.64 -49.15
CA ARG A 190 -10.72 2.80 -47.69
C ARG A 190 -9.36 3.17 -47.09
N VAL A 191 -8.28 2.57 -47.59
CA VAL A 191 -6.91 2.87 -47.17
C VAL A 191 -6.55 4.27 -47.65
N MET A 192 -6.76 4.57 -48.94
CA MET A 192 -6.48 5.90 -49.50
C MET A 192 -7.22 7.04 -48.79
N ARG A 193 -8.51 6.86 -48.45
CA ARG A 193 -9.27 7.85 -47.67
C ARG A 193 -8.59 8.12 -46.32
N THR A 194 -8.14 7.06 -45.65
CA THR A 194 -7.48 7.20 -44.34
C THR A 194 -6.11 7.87 -44.46
N VAL A 195 -5.34 7.54 -45.50
CA VAL A 195 -4.04 8.17 -45.77
C VAL A 195 -4.23 9.65 -46.09
N ARG A 196 -5.19 10.02 -46.95
CA ARG A 196 -5.53 11.44 -47.20
C ARG A 196 -5.84 12.17 -45.91
N MET A 197 -6.70 11.60 -45.06
CA MET A 197 -7.05 12.18 -43.76
C MET A 197 -5.84 12.32 -42.82
N ALA A 198 -4.84 11.44 -42.91
CA ALA A 198 -3.64 11.51 -42.10
C ALA A 198 -2.75 12.73 -42.38
N PHE A 199 -2.88 13.28 -43.60
CA PHE A 199 -2.17 14.44 -44.14
C PHE A 199 -3.09 15.66 -44.35
N VAL A 200 -4.35 15.61 -43.91
CA VAL A 200 -5.23 16.80 -43.96
C VAL A 200 -4.60 17.93 -43.14
N GLY A 201 -4.53 19.12 -43.73
CA GLY A 201 -3.88 20.29 -43.13
C GLY A 201 -2.36 20.32 -43.28
N THR A 202 -1.76 19.32 -43.92
CA THR A 202 -0.38 19.38 -44.40
C THR A 202 -0.39 19.63 -45.91
N ASN A 203 0.53 20.44 -46.44
CA ASN A 203 0.64 20.76 -47.88
C ASN A 203 1.18 19.58 -48.73
N ILE A 204 0.92 18.33 -48.30
CA ILE A 204 1.47 17.12 -48.89
C ILE A 204 0.39 16.47 -49.76
N SER A 205 0.66 16.39 -51.06
CA SER A 205 -0.19 15.65 -52.00
C SER A 205 0.33 14.23 -52.18
N LEU A 206 -0.59 13.26 -52.29
CA LEU A 206 -0.25 11.85 -52.51
C LEU A 206 0.35 11.57 -53.89
N SER A 207 0.26 12.53 -54.82
CA SER A 207 0.82 12.42 -56.16
C SER A 207 2.27 12.92 -56.27
N GLN A 208 2.86 13.45 -55.19
CA GLN A 208 4.25 13.90 -55.21
C GLN A 208 5.23 12.72 -55.21
N PRO A 209 6.40 12.86 -55.88
CA PRO A 209 7.41 11.80 -55.95
C PRO A 209 7.97 11.44 -54.56
N ASP A 210 8.03 12.39 -53.63
CA ASP A 210 8.62 12.22 -52.29
C ASP A 210 7.67 11.59 -51.26
N ILE A 211 6.50 11.12 -51.69
CA ILE A 211 5.46 10.64 -50.78
C ILE A 211 5.93 9.47 -49.91
N THR A 212 6.80 8.61 -50.43
CA THR A 212 7.36 7.47 -49.70
C THR A 212 8.20 7.91 -48.50
N GLN A 213 8.98 8.98 -48.66
CA GLN A 213 9.75 9.57 -47.57
C GLN A 213 8.82 10.21 -46.54
N LYS A 214 7.84 11.01 -47.00
CA LYS A 214 6.84 11.65 -46.13
C LYS A 214 5.99 10.66 -45.34
N LEU A 215 5.67 9.51 -45.93
CA LEU A 215 5.01 8.40 -45.23
C LEU A 215 5.89 7.82 -44.12
N THR A 216 7.19 7.69 -44.37
CA THR A 216 8.15 7.16 -43.40
C THR A 216 8.32 8.13 -42.23
N GLU A 217 8.53 9.42 -42.51
CA GLU A 217 8.55 10.50 -41.50
C GLU A 217 7.28 10.44 -40.63
N ARG A 218 6.10 10.34 -41.27
CA ARG A 218 4.82 10.28 -40.56
C ARG A 218 4.65 9.02 -39.71
N ILE A 219 5.14 7.87 -40.17
CA ILE A 219 5.12 6.63 -39.39
C ILE A 219 6.02 6.78 -38.15
N ASP A 220 7.21 7.36 -38.31
CA ASP A 220 8.16 7.53 -37.21
C ASP A 220 7.66 8.56 -36.19
N ASP A 221 7.02 9.65 -36.61
CA ASP A 221 6.31 10.58 -35.73
C ASP A 221 5.27 9.86 -34.85
N LEU A 222 4.48 8.96 -35.46
CA LEU A 222 3.46 8.20 -34.74
C LEU A 222 4.09 7.21 -33.76
N LYS A 223 5.20 6.54 -34.13
CA LYS A 223 5.96 5.68 -33.20
C LYS A 223 6.50 6.48 -32.02
N GLN A 224 7.06 7.67 -32.27
CA GLN A 224 7.57 8.54 -31.22
C GLN A 224 6.45 9.00 -30.28
N LYS A 225 5.27 9.35 -30.83
CA LYS A 225 4.07 9.67 -30.02
C LYS A 225 3.61 8.49 -29.18
N ILE A 226 3.53 7.28 -29.74
CA ILE A 226 3.19 6.06 -28.99
C ILE A 226 4.17 5.86 -27.83
N ALA A 227 5.48 5.91 -28.09
CA ALA A 227 6.50 5.77 -27.05
C ALA A 227 6.35 6.84 -25.94
N SER A 228 6.01 8.08 -26.31
CA SER A 228 5.76 9.16 -25.34
C SER A 228 4.54 8.89 -24.46
N TRP A 229 3.44 8.39 -25.04
CA TRP A 229 2.20 8.06 -24.33
C TRP A 229 2.38 6.86 -23.40
N GLU A 230 3.09 5.81 -23.85
CA GLU A 230 3.43 4.65 -23.03
C GLU A 230 4.31 5.05 -21.84
N LYS A 231 5.33 5.89 -22.06
CA LYS A 231 6.15 6.46 -20.98
C LYS A 231 5.31 7.24 -19.97
N ARG A 232 4.32 8.01 -20.43
CA ARG A 232 3.38 8.75 -19.57
C ARG A 232 2.56 7.80 -18.68
N ILE A 233 1.97 6.75 -19.26
CA ILE A 233 1.24 5.73 -18.49
C ILE A 233 2.16 5.07 -17.45
N ARG A 234 3.35 4.64 -17.87
CA ARG A 234 4.34 4.01 -16.97
C ARG A 234 4.69 4.91 -15.80
N ARG A 235 4.99 6.19 -16.07
CA ARG A 235 5.33 7.18 -15.02
C ARG A 235 4.20 7.36 -14.01
N CYS A 236 2.96 7.48 -14.47
CA CYS A 236 1.80 7.63 -13.58
C CYS A 236 1.56 6.38 -12.73
N ARG A 237 1.71 5.19 -13.32
CA ARG A 237 1.61 3.92 -12.60
C ARG A 237 2.69 3.79 -11.53
N GLU A 238 3.93 4.07 -11.89
CA GLU A 238 5.09 4.03 -11.00
C GLU A 238 4.92 5.01 -9.83
N ARG A 239 4.51 6.25 -10.10
CA ARG A 239 4.22 7.26 -9.06
C ARG A 239 3.15 6.76 -8.09
N SER A 240 2.05 6.23 -8.61
CA SER A 240 0.95 5.73 -7.79
C SER A 240 1.40 4.55 -6.94
N ARG A 241 2.19 3.64 -7.51
CA ARG A 241 2.79 2.50 -6.82
C ARG A 241 3.68 2.96 -5.67
N ARG A 242 4.63 3.87 -5.94
CA ARG A 242 5.55 4.41 -4.91
C ARG A 242 4.80 5.13 -3.81
N PHE A 243 3.80 5.95 -4.16
CA PHE A 243 2.96 6.62 -3.18
C PHE A 243 2.26 5.61 -2.25
N ASN A 244 1.64 4.57 -2.83
CA ASN A 244 0.98 3.53 -2.04
C ASN A 244 1.95 2.72 -1.18
N GLN A 245 3.13 2.37 -1.72
CA GLN A 245 4.17 1.64 -0.98
C GLN A 245 4.74 2.49 0.16
N ASN A 246 5.03 3.77 -0.06
CA ASN A 246 5.53 4.68 0.97
C ASN A 246 4.48 4.91 2.05
N ARG A 247 3.21 5.07 1.67
CA ARG A 247 2.11 5.20 2.63
C ARG A 247 1.98 3.93 3.47
N LEU A 248 2.05 2.76 2.83
CA LEU A 248 2.01 1.47 3.52
C LEU A 248 3.22 1.29 4.42
N PHE A 249 4.42 1.71 4.01
CA PHE A 249 5.62 1.69 4.84
C PHE A 249 5.45 2.53 6.11
N GLN A 250 4.88 3.73 5.98
CA GLN A 250 4.66 4.61 7.13
C GLN A 250 3.59 4.06 8.09
N SER A 251 2.52 3.45 7.57
CA SER A 251 1.42 2.95 8.41
C SER A 251 1.62 1.53 8.94
N ASP A 252 2.18 0.63 8.12
CA ASP A 252 2.29 -0.81 8.39
C ASP A 252 3.41 -1.45 7.54
N GLN A 253 4.64 -1.37 8.06
CA GLN A 253 5.82 -1.92 7.41
C GLN A 253 5.70 -3.43 7.18
N LYS A 254 5.12 -4.17 8.13
CA LYS A 254 4.96 -5.63 8.06
C LYS A 254 4.11 -6.03 6.86
N ARG A 255 3.01 -5.32 6.60
CA ARG A 255 2.19 -5.54 5.40
C ARG A 255 2.93 -5.23 4.12
N LEU A 256 3.76 -4.18 4.09
CA LEU A 256 4.58 -3.90 2.91
C LEU A 256 5.54 -5.06 2.64
N TYR A 257 6.32 -5.49 3.62
CA TYR A 257 7.28 -6.59 3.44
C TYR A 257 6.58 -7.88 3.02
N LYS A 258 5.46 -8.24 3.64
CA LYS A 258 4.63 -9.38 3.19
C LYS A 258 4.11 -9.25 1.77
N SER A 259 3.84 -8.03 1.29
CA SER A 259 3.40 -7.80 -0.09
C SER A 259 4.55 -7.84 -1.11
N LEU A 260 5.79 -7.65 -0.64
CA LEU A 260 7.01 -7.74 -1.44
C LEU A 260 7.57 -9.17 -1.47
N GLU A 261 7.41 -9.89 -0.36
CA GLU A 261 7.61 -11.32 -0.27
C GLU A 261 6.69 -12.00 -1.29
N ARG A 262 7.28 -12.78 -2.19
CA ARG A 262 6.51 -13.61 -3.11
C ARG A 262 6.10 -14.86 -2.33
N PRO A 263 4.82 -15.05 -1.99
CA PRO A 263 4.39 -16.24 -1.25
C PRO A 263 4.69 -17.54 -2.02
N GLU A 264 4.87 -17.44 -3.34
CA GLU A 264 5.32 -18.53 -4.22
C GLU A 264 6.78 -18.97 -3.97
N VAL A 265 7.62 -18.08 -3.42
CA VAL A 265 9.05 -18.35 -3.12
C VAL A 265 9.27 -18.62 -1.63
N CYS A 266 8.50 -17.95 -0.77
CA CYS A 266 8.44 -18.22 0.67
C CYS A 266 7.39 -19.30 0.94
N GLY A 267 7.55 -20.46 0.31
CA GLY A 267 6.65 -21.59 0.50
C GLY A 267 6.64 -22.04 1.95
N ALA A 268 5.46 -22.47 2.41
CA ALA A 268 5.19 -23.14 3.69
C ALA A 268 5.86 -24.53 3.79
N GLY A 269 7.15 -24.60 3.43
CA GLY A 269 7.98 -25.77 3.70
C GLY A 269 8.34 -25.82 5.19
N PRO A 270 8.81 -26.99 5.67
CA PRO A 270 9.53 -27.04 6.94
C PRO A 270 10.64 -25.99 6.90
N GLY A 271 10.84 -25.26 8.00
CA GLY A 271 12.01 -24.39 8.12
C GLY A 271 13.30 -25.18 7.83
N PRO A 272 14.39 -24.51 7.39
CA PRO A 272 15.66 -25.19 7.17
C PRO A 272 16.06 -25.96 8.43
N ASP A 273 16.60 -27.16 8.26
CA ASP A 273 17.02 -28.01 9.37
C ASP A 273 18.04 -27.26 10.25
N GLN A 274 18.00 -27.53 11.56
CA GLN A 274 18.89 -26.89 12.51
C GLN A 274 20.35 -27.25 12.22
N ALA A 275 20.61 -28.50 11.82
CA ALA A 275 21.94 -28.95 11.44
C ALA A 275 22.46 -28.22 10.19
N ASP A 276 21.62 -28.07 9.17
CA ASP A 276 21.96 -27.37 7.93
C ASP A 276 22.24 -25.88 8.19
N THR A 277 21.43 -25.25 9.04
CA THR A 277 21.62 -23.84 9.42
C THR A 277 22.93 -23.64 10.17
N VAL A 278 23.24 -24.53 11.13
CA VAL A 278 24.51 -24.49 11.88
C VAL A 278 25.69 -24.74 10.96
N ALA A 279 25.61 -25.70 10.04
CA ALA A 279 26.67 -25.99 9.07
C ALA A 279 26.94 -24.79 8.15
N PHE A 280 25.89 -24.14 7.66
CA PHE A 280 26.00 -22.95 6.81
C PHE A 280 26.74 -21.80 7.52
N TRP A 281 26.31 -21.43 8.72
CA TRP A 281 26.95 -20.33 9.47
C TRP A 281 28.36 -20.70 9.95
N ARG A 282 28.58 -21.96 10.32
CA ARG A 282 29.91 -22.46 10.69
C ARG A 282 30.89 -22.37 9.53
N GLY A 283 30.48 -22.69 8.32
CA GLY A 283 31.34 -22.53 7.13
C GLY A 283 31.72 -21.07 6.85
N LEU A 284 30.84 -20.12 7.16
CA LEU A 284 31.14 -18.70 6.98
C LEU A 284 32.05 -18.11 8.07
N TRP A 285 31.83 -18.51 9.33
CA TRP A 285 32.41 -17.81 10.50
C TRP A 285 33.43 -18.64 11.28
N SER A 286 33.42 -19.96 11.13
CA SER A 286 34.28 -20.86 11.91
C SER A 286 35.39 -21.48 11.08
N GLU A 287 35.49 -21.17 9.78
CA GLU A 287 36.69 -21.53 9.00
C GLU A 287 37.85 -20.62 9.42
N PRO A 288 38.91 -21.17 10.04
CA PRO A 288 40.08 -20.38 10.40
C PRO A 288 40.82 -20.00 9.11
N VAL A 289 40.61 -18.76 8.67
CA VAL A 289 41.40 -18.20 7.57
C VAL A 289 42.75 -17.78 8.14
N ASN A 290 43.82 -18.47 7.74
CA ASN A 290 45.18 -18.03 8.04
C ASN A 290 45.50 -16.78 7.22
N HIS A 291 45.35 -15.62 7.82
CA HIS A 291 45.77 -14.36 7.23
C HIS A 291 47.31 -14.28 7.26
N ARG A 292 47.95 -14.01 6.12
CA ARG A 292 49.36 -13.64 6.11
C ARG A 292 49.48 -12.24 6.71
N GLU A 293 50.07 -12.17 7.90
CA GLU A 293 50.34 -10.90 8.57
C GLU A 293 51.25 -10.04 7.69
N GLY A 294 50.83 -8.80 7.42
CA GLY A 294 51.58 -7.89 6.56
C GLY A 294 52.64 -7.10 7.35
N PRO A 295 53.62 -6.48 6.67
CA PRO A 295 54.69 -5.70 7.33
C PRO A 295 54.19 -4.56 8.24
N TRP A 296 52.94 -4.14 8.06
CA TRP A 296 52.30 -3.12 8.89
C TRP A 296 52.06 -3.59 10.34
N MET A 297 51.98 -4.90 10.60
CA MET A 297 51.85 -5.46 11.95
C MET A 297 53.09 -5.15 12.79
N GLU A 298 54.29 -5.25 12.22
CA GLU A 298 55.55 -4.88 12.88
C GLU A 298 55.59 -3.38 13.20
N VAL A 299 55.08 -2.55 12.28
CA VAL A 299 54.95 -1.09 12.48
C VAL A 299 53.98 -0.76 13.62
N VAL A 300 52.85 -1.47 13.70
CA VAL A 300 51.87 -1.29 14.78
C VAL A 300 52.45 -1.79 16.10
N ALA A 301 53.07 -2.97 16.13
CA ALA A 301 53.74 -3.53 17.31
C ALA A 301 54.83 -2.59 17.86
N SER A 302 55.63 -1.98 16.97
CA SER A 302 56.64 -0.99 17.35
C SER A 302 56.03 0.29 17.93
N LYS A 303 54.91 0.75 17.37
CA LYS A 303 54.18 1.92 17.87
C LYS A 303 53.45 1.65 19.18
N SER A 304 52.99 0.43 19.41
CA SER A 304 52.29 0.01 20.62
C SER A 304 53.23 -0.52 21.71
N ALA A 305 54.54 -0.63 21.45
CA ALA A 305 55.52 -1.14 22.41
C ALA A 305 55.60 -0.28 23.70
N SER A 306 55.22 1.00 23.61
CA SER A 306 55.13 1.91 24.77
C SER A 306 53.80 1.84 25.52
N VAL A 307 52.81 1.15 24.98
CA VAL A 307 51.49 0.98 25.60
C VAL A 307 51.53 -0.26 26.47
N MET A 308 51.24 -0.11 27.77
CA MET A 308 51.16 -1.26 28.65
C MET A 308 50.07 -2.23 28.17
N PRO A 309 50.36 -3.55 28.15
CA PRO A 309 49.35 -4.54 27.81
C PRO A 309 48.19 -4.42 28.81
N MET A 310 46.96 -4.42 28.31
CA MET A 310 45.77 -4.48 29.15
C MET A 310 45.77 -5.80 29.91
N ASP A 311 45.41 -5.75 31.19
CA ASP A 311 45.28 -6.96 32.00
C ASP A 311 44.32 -7.96 31.33
N PRO A 312 44.61 -9.27 31.38
CA PRO A 312 43.78 -10.28 30.75
C PRO A 312 42.35 -10.23 31.32
N VAL A 313 41.41 -9.83 30.48
CA VAL A 313 39.97 -9.84 30.82
C VAL A 313 39.43 -11.23 30.57
N THR A 314 39.30 -12.01 31.64
CA THR A 314 38.64 -13.32 31.59
C THR A 314 37.13 -13.09 31.70
N ILE A 315 36.41 -13.26 30.59
CA ILE A 315 34.94 -13.20 30.60
C ILE A 315 34.41 -14.54 31.11
N THR A 316 33.79 -14.50 32.29
CA THR A 316 33.17 -15.67 32.92
C THR A 316 31.72 -15.83 32.47
N PRO A 317 31.13 -17.04 32.54
CA PRO A 317 29.70 -17.23 32.23
C PRO A 317 28.79 -16.39 33.13
N GLU A 318 29.22 -16.09 34.36
CA GLU A 318 28.52 -15.20 35.29
C GLU A 318 28.44 -13.76 34.76
N ASP A 319 29.51 -13.24 34.15
CA ASP A 319 29.54 -11.91 33.55
C ASP A 319 28.53 -11.79 32.40
N VAL A 320 28.45 -12.83 31.57
CA VAL A 320 27.48 -12.91 30.47
C VAL A 320 26.05 -12.97 31.01
N ALA A 321 25.81 -13.79 32.04
CA ALA A 321 24.50 -13.89 32.68
C ALA A 321 24.05 -12.56 33.30
N GLU A 322 24.97 -11.82 33.91
CA GLU A 322 24.68 -10.50 34.48
C GLU A 322 24.41 -9.44 33.40
N ALA A 323 25.21 -9.41 32.33
CA ALA A 323 25.00 -8.50 31.21
C ALA A 323 23.64 -8.74 30.55
N VAL A 324 23.29 -10.02 30.31
CA VAL A 324 22.00 -10.42 29.77
C VAL A 324 20.87 -10.00 30.71
N ARG A 325 20.99 -10.22 32.03
CA ARG A 325 19.98 -9.83 33.03
C ARG A 325 19.68 -8.33 33.01
N ARG A 326 20.73 -7.50 32.91
CA ARG A 326 20.64 -6.02 32.86
C ARG A 326 20.08 -5.49 31.53
N ALA A 327 20.13 -6.27 30.45
CA ALA A 327 19.66 -5.84 29.15
C ALA A 327 18.11 -5.80 29.07
N PRO A 328 17.48 -4.70 28.63
CA PRO A 328 16.02 -4.59 28.57
C PRO A 328 15.42 -5.46 27.46
N ASN A 329 14.38 -6.22 27.80
CA ASN A 329 13.79 -7.28 26.96
C ASN A 329 13.27 -6.78 25.60
N ARG A 330 12.79 -5.54 25.54
CA ARG A 330 12.09 -4.97 24.37
C ARG A 330 12.81 -3.77 23.74
N LYS A 331 14.14 -3.71 23.83
CA LYS A 331 14.90 -2.78 22.98
C LYS A 331 14.95 -3.29 21.54
N SER A 332 15.14 -2.36 20.60
CA SER A 332 15.34 -2.67 19.19
C SER A 332 16.50 -3.67 19.03
N PRO A 333 16.33 -4.71 18.22
CA PRO A 333 17.38 -5.69 18.01
C PRO A 333 18.52 -5.08 17.20
N GLY A 334 19.70 -5.69 17.28
CA GLY A 334 20.85 -5.30 16.49
C GLY A 334 20.69 -5.69 15.01
N LEU A 335 21.80 -5.62 14.27
CA LEU A 335 21.86 -6.07 12.87
C LEU A 335 21.52 -7.57 12.71
N ASP A 336 21.64 -8.33 13.79
CA ASP A 336 21.31 -9.75 13.91
C ASP A 336 19.81 -10.05 14.10
N GLY A 337 18.99 -9.05 14.43
CA GLY A 337 17.55 -9.22 14.63
C GLY A 337 17.15 -9.95 15.92
N LEU A 338 18.11 -10.28 16.79
CA LEU A 338 17.88 -10.98 18.05
C LEU A 338 17.50 -10.00 19.17
N HIS A 339 16.35 -10.23 19.79
CA HIS A 339 15.95 -9.47 20.98
C HIS A 339 16.51 -10.11 22.25
N HIS A 340 16.89 -9.29 23.24
CA HIS A 340 17.35 -9.74 24.56
C HIS A 340 16.35 -10.67 25.27
N TYR A 341 15.05 -10.56 24.94
CA TYR A 341 14.02 -11.48 25.43
C TYR A 341 14.38 -12.95 25.18
N TRP A 342 14.96 -13.28 24.02
CA TRP A 342 15.31 -14.65 23.64
C TRP A 342 16.61 -15.15 24.28
N LEU A 343 17.46 -14.23 24.75
CA LEU A 343 18.72 -14.55 25.41
C LEU A 343 18.56 -14.76 26.92
N LYS A 344 17.47 -14.26 27.50
CA LYS A 344 17.11 -14.41 28.92
C LYS A 344 16.34 -15.70 29.24
N GLY A 345 16.09 -16.53 28.23
CA GLY A 345 15.28 -17.75 28.31
C GLY A 345 15.98 -18.90 29.00
#